data_AF-A0A183VHD6-F1
#
_entry.id   AF-A0A183VHD6-F1
#
_cell.length_a   1.000
_cell.length_b   1.000
_cell.length_c   1.000
_cell.angle_alpha   90.00
_cell.angle_beta   90.00
_cell.angle_gamma   90.00
#
_symmetry.space_group_name_H-M   'P 1'
#
loop_
_entity.id
_entity.type
_entity.pdbx_description
1 polymer ?
#
loop_
_entity_poly.entity_id
_entity_poly.type
_entity_poly.pdbx_seq_one_letter_code
_entity_poly.pdbx_strand_id
1 'polypeptide(L)'
;VVERIIAHQVSREKGEAEGVEYYVKWSGIPYSECTWEDEHLIGRKYQHKIDAYHERRQNAKVPNKNCPALRKRPKFRKLESMPDCLLRRSDTDQELRDYQLEGVNWMLHAWSKLVFRN
;
A
#
# COMPACT_ATOMS: atom_id res chain seq x y z
N VAL A 1 11.18 -12.70 11.12
CA VAL A 1 11.35 -11.43 10.36
C VAL A 1 9.98 -10.78 10.21
N VAL A 2 9.87 -9.48 10.48
CA VAL A 2 8.59 -8.75 10.38
C VAL A 2 8.27 -8.48 8.90
N GLU A 3 7.13 -8.98 8.41
CA GLU A 3 6.64 -8.68 7.07
C GLU A 3 5.88 -7.34 7.07
N ARG A 4 4.94 -7.18 8.00
CA ARG A 4 4.01 -6.05 8.07
C ARG A 4 3.43 -5.90 9.48
N ILE A 5 3.17 -4.66 9.89
CA ILE A 5 2.35 -4.34 11.06
C ILE A 5 0.88 -4.20 10.63
N ILE A 6 -0.05 -4.89 11.29
CA ILE A 6 -1.48 -4.94 10.95
C ILE A 6 -2.30 -3.97 11.81
N ALA A 7 -2.02 -3.91 13.11
CA ALA A 7 -2.77 -3.11 14.08
C ALA A 7 -1.85 -2.68 15.24
N HIS A 8 -2.32 -1.76 16.08
CA HIS A 8 -1.72 -1.46 17.39
C HIS A 8 -2.81 -1.38 18.46
N GLN A 9 -2.42 -1.62 19.71
CA GLN A 9 -3.26 -1.41 20.89
C GLN A 9 -2.40 -0.93 22.07
N VAL A 10 -3.05 -0.39 23.10
CA VAL A 10 -2.42 -0.22 24.41
C VAL A 10 -2.16 -1.62 25.00
N SER A 11 -0.97 -1.83 25.54
CA SER A 11 -0.56 -3.10 26.11
C SER A 11 -1.50 -3.53 27.22
N ARG A 12 -1.95 -4.78 27.15
CA ARG A 12 -2.83 -5.37 28.17
C ARG A 12 -2.10 -5.65 29.47
N GLU A 13 -0.78 -5.88 29.40
CA GLU A 13 0.05 -6.22 30.56
C GLU A 13 0.63 -4.96 31.23
N LYS A 14 1.02 -3.96 30.43
CA LYS A 14 1.69 -2.74 30.93
C LYS A 14 0.74 -1.56 31.16
N GLY A 15 -0.48 -1.61 30.63
CA GLY A 15 -1.47 -0.53 30.73
C GLY A 15 -1.11 0.72 29.92
N GLU A 16 -1.96 1.76 30.05
CA GLU A 16 -1.84 3.03 29.31
C GLU A 16 -0.55 3.81 29.58
N ALA A 17 0.08 3.58 30.73
CA ALA A 17 1.23 4.37 31.16
C ALA A 17 2.48 4.14 30.29
N GLU A 18 2.70 2.93 29.73
CA GLU A 18 3.99 2.61 29.08
C GLU A 18 3.98 1.56 27.96
N GLY A 19 2.84 1.02 27.53
CA GLY A 19 2.86 -0.07 26.53
C GLY A 19 2.06 0.20 25.28
N VAL A 20 2.71 0.26 24.12
CA VAL A 20 2.08 0.02 22.82
C VAL A 20 2.51 -1.36 22.34
N GLU A 21 1.54 -2.16 21.90
CA GLU A 21 1.76 -3.43 21.23
C GLU A 21 1.32 -3.33 19.78
N TYR A 22 2.06 -3.99 18.89
CA TYR A 22 1.72 -4.11 17.49
C TYR A 22 1.35 -5.54 17.14
N TYR A 23 0.31 -5.71 16.32
CA TYR A 23 -0.06 -7.01 15.78
C TYR A 23 0.77 -7.29 14.51
N VAL A 24 1.66 -8.27 14.59
CA VAL A 24 2.72 -8.51 13.62
C VAL A 24 2.36 -9.63 12.66
N LYS A 25 2.40 -9.33 11.35
CA LYS A 25 2.48 -10.34 10.30
C LYS A 25 3.94 -10.78 10.11
N TRP A 26 4.19 -12.06 10.34
CA TRP A 26 5.51 -12.67 10.15
C TRP A 26 5.75 -13.13 8.72
N SER A 27 6.96 -12.92 8.21
CA SER A 27 7.34 -13.39 6.87
C SER A 27 7.34 -14.91 6.80
N GLY A 28 6.69 -15.46 5.77
CA GLY A 28 6.65 -16.91 5.53
C GLY A 28 5.65 -17.69 6.39
N ILE A 29 4.87 -17.02 7.24
CA ILE A 29 3.90 -17.64 8.15
C ILE A 29 2.48 -17.12 7.82
N PRO A 30 1.41 -17.93 7.90
CA PRO A 30 0.04 -17.47 7.65
C PRO A 30 -0.46 -16.41 8.65
N TYR A 31 -1.56 -15.75 8.32
CA TYR A 31 -2.17 -14.71 9.16
C TYR A 31 -2.68 -15.23 10.52
N SER A 32 -3.05 -16.51 10.62
CA SER A 32 -3.52 -17.13 11.86
C SER A 32 -2.49 -17.11 12.99
N GLU A 33 -1.21 -17.06 12.64
CA GLU A 33 -0.07 -17.09 13.57
C GLU A 33 0.49 -15.68 13.85
N CYS A 34 -0.27 -14.63 13.54
CA CYS A 34 0.14 -13.27 13.90
C CYS A 34 0.03 -13.10 15.42
N THR A 35 1.00 -12.41 16.02
CA THR A 35 1.12 -12.21 17.47
C THR A 35 1.20 -10.72 17.80
N TRP A 36 0.84 -10.37 19.04
CA TRP A 36 1.04 -9.03 19.59
C TRP A 36 2.45 -8.94 20.16
N GLU A 37 3.21 -7.93 19.70
CA GLU A 37 4.60 -7.74 20.07
C GLU A 37 4.82 -6.32 20.59
N ASP A 38 5.71 -6.18 21.57
CA ASP A 38 6.06 -4.90 22.18
C ASP A 38 6.68 -3.93 21.15
N GLU A 39 6.27 -2.65 21.21
CA GLU A 39 6.80 -1.61 20.33
C GLU A 39 8.33 -1.53 20.34
N HIS A 40 8.98 -1.62 21.51
CA HIS A 40 10.43 -1.53 21.60
C HIS A 40 11.11 -2.74 20.96
N LEU A 41 10.49 -3.91 20.99
CA LEU A 41 11.01 -5.11 20.33
C LEU A 41 11.01 -4.93 18.80
N ILE A 42 9.93 -4.39 18.25
CA ILE A 42 9.77 -4.16 16.81
C ILE A 42 10.61 -2.96 16.35
N GLY A 43 10.55 -1.83 17.06
CA GLY A 43 11.20 -0.57 16.70
C GLY A 43 12.72 -0.69 16.57
N ARG A 44 13.37 -1.52 17.39
CA ARG A 44 14.83 -1.72 17.35
C ARG A 44 15.38 -2.11 15.97
N LYS A 45 14.63 -2.92 15.20
CA LYS A 45 15.10 -3.45 13.91
C LYS A 45 14.14 -3.18 12.74
N TYR A 46 12.86 -2.98 13.02
CA TYR A 46 11.80 -2.91 12.03
C TYR A 46 10.98 -1.62 12.14
N GLN A 47 11.57 -0.51 12.61
CA GLN A 47 10.90 0.79 12.72
C GLN A 47 10.19 1.21 11.42
N HIS A 48 10.85 1.03 10.27
CA HIS A 48 10.27 1.32 8.95
C HIS A 48 8.93 0.57 8.67
N LYS A 49 8.67 -0.55 9.34
CA LYS A 49 7.39 -1.28 9.25
C LYS A 49 6.28 -0.63 10.08
N ILE A 50 6.64 -0.02 11.21
CA ILE A 50 5.75 0.81 12.03
C ILE A 50 5.42 2.10 11.26
N ASP A 51 6.42 2.77 10.72
CA ASP A 51 6.23 4.01 9.93
C ASP A 51 5.34 3.75 8.72
N ALA A 52 5.59 2.67 7.97
CA ALA A 52 4.75 2.25 6.86
C ALA A 52 3.32 1.89 7.29
N TYR A 53 3.10 1.45 8.54
CA TYR A 53 1.75 1.23 9.06
C TYR A 53 1.02 2.55 9.31
N HIS A 54 1.68 3.52 9.94
CA HIS A 54 1.09 4.83 10.18
C HIS A 54 0.86 5.60 8.87
N GLU A 55 1.77 5.53 7.90
CA GLU A 55 1.59 6.10 6.56
C GLU A 55 0.33 5.53 5.87
N ARG A 56 0.13 4.19 5.92
CA ARG A 56 -1.08 3.57 5.37
C ARG A 56 -2.35 3.99 6.10
N ARG A 57 -2.29 4.14 7.43
CA ARG A 57 -3.46 4.52 8.25
C ARG A 57 -3.87 5.98 8.02
N GLN A 58 -2.91 6.85 7.75
CA GLN A 58 -3.15 8.27 7.44
C GLN A 58 -3.52 8.50 5.96
N ASN A 59 -3.31 7.51 5.09
CA ASN A 59 -3.56 7.64 3.67
C ASN A 59 -5.06 7.73 3.35
N ALA A 60 -5.47 8.88 2.79
CA ALA A 60 -6.86 9.14 2.41
C ALA A 60 -7.35 8.39 1.15
N LYS A 61 -6.49 7.58 0.50
CA LYS A 61 -6.83 6.78 -0.70
C LYS A 61 -7.68 5.54 -0.40
N VAL A 62 -8.60 5.63 0.56
CA VAL A 62 -9.55 4.55 0.88
C VAL A 62 -10.56 4.43 -0.27
N PRO A 63 -10.94 3.21 -0.70
CA PRO A 63 -11.92 3.02 -1.75
C PRO A 63 -13.23 3.77 -1.46
N ASN A 64 -13.61 4.67 -2.37
CA ASN A 64 -14.80 5.49 -2.25
C ASN A 64 -15.88 5.02 -3.24
N LYS A 65 -17.07 4.66 -2.72
CA LYS A 65 -18.24 4.26 -3.52
C LYS A 65 -18.72 5.36 -4.47
N ASN A 66 -18.42 6.62 -4.16
CA ASN A 66 -18.77 7.79 -4.96
C ASN A 66 -17.69 8.18 -5.98
N CYS A 67 -16.73 7.29 -6.28
CA CYS A 67 -15.70 7.56 -7.28
C CYS A 67 -16.33 7.86 -8.65
N PRO A 68 -16.11 9.05 -9.24
CA PRO A 68 -16.71 9.44 -10.53
C PRO A 68 -16.41 8.45 -11.66
N ALA A 69 -15.23 7.82 -11.63
CA ALA A 69 -14.80 6.82 -12.61
C ALA A 69 -15.65 5.54 -12.62
N LEU A 70 -16.48 5.30 -11.59
CA LEU A 70 -17.46 4.22 -11.56
C LEU A 70 -18.71 4.53 -12.40
N ARG A 71 -19.06 5.81 -12.56
CA ARG A 71 -20.21 6.25 -13.36
C ARG A 71 -19.82 6.62 -14.79
N LYS A 72 -18.68 7.30 -14.94
CA LYS A 72 -18.18 7.79 -16.22
C LYS A 72 -16.68 7.54 -16.32
N ARG A 73 -16.29 6.71 -17.28
CA ARG A 73 -14.87 6.48 -17.57
C ARG A 73 -14.20 7.77 -18.04
N PRO A 74 -13.00 8.10 -17.54
CA PRO A 74 -12.25 9.24 -18.05
C PRO A 74 -11.79 8.98 -19.48
N LYS A 75 -11.51 10.06 -20.23
CA LYS A 75 -10.90 9.93 -21.56
C LYS A 75 -9.47 9.42 -21.40
N PHE A 76 -9.08 8.49 -22.27
CA PHE A 76 -7.70 8.04 -22.35
C PHE A 76 -6.76 9.19 -22.72
N ARG A 77 -5.62 9.26 -22.02
CA ARG A 77 -4.47 10.09 -22.37
C ARG A 77 -3.26 9.17 -22.43
N LYS A 78 -2.56 9.16 -23.56
CA LYS A 78 -1.33 8.39 -23.72
C LYS A 78 -0.27 8.92 -22.75
N LEU A 79 0.43 8.02 -22.09
CA LEU A 79 1.63 8.31 -21.31
C LEU A 79 2.81 8.27 -22.27
N GLU A 80 3.53 9.39 -22.37
CA GLU A 80 4.75 9.51 -23.20
C GLU A 80 6.01 9.13 -22.42
N SER A 81 5.94 9.17 -21.09
CA SER A 81 7.01 8.76 -20.18
C SER A 81 6.41 8.07 -18.95
N MET A 82 7.26 7.41 -18.17
CA MET A 82 6.84 6.77 -16.93
C MET A 82 6.33 7.82 -15.94
N PRO A 83 5.10 7.69 -15.41
CA PRO A 83 4.56 8.63 -14.45
C PRO A 83 5.26 8.49 -13.08
N ASP A 84 5.35 9.59 -12.34
CA ASP A 84 6.03 9.64 -11.04
C ASP A 84 5.50 8.63 -10.01
N CYS A 85 4.23 8.23 -10.13
CA CYS A 85 3.63 7.24 -9.24
C CYS A 85 4.18 5.81 -9.43
N LEU A 86 4.84 5.54 -10.56
CA LEU A 86 5.53 4.27 -10.83
C LEU A 86 7.03 4.33 -10.48
N LEU A 87 7.58 5.53 -10.23
CA LEU A 87 8.94 5.67 -9.71
C LEU A 87 9.01 5.08 -8.30
N ARG A 88 10.01 4.23 -8.06
CA ARG A 88 10.28 3.73 -6.73
C ARG A 88 10.95 4.86 -5.95
N ARG A 89 10.48 5.15 -4.72
CA ARG A 89 11.06 6.19 -3.86
C ARG A 89 12.58 6.02 -3.61
N SER A 90 13.11 4.81 -3.78
CA SER A 90 14.52 4.48 -3.55
C SER A 90 15.35 4.28 -4.82
N ASP A 91 14.74 4.30 -6.01
CA ASP A 91 15.44 3.99 -7.25
C ASP A 91 14.83 4.79 -8.39
N THR A 92 15.50 5.89 -8.73
CA THR A 92 15.12 6.82 -9.80
C THR A 92 15.66 6.41 -11.16
N ASP A 93 16.56 5.44 -11.21
CA ASP A 93 17.33 5.11 -12.42
C ASP A 93 16.67 3.99 -13.24
N GLN A 94 15.59 3.40 -12.72
CA GLN A 94 14.80 2.41 -13.42
C GLN A 94 13.65 3.07 -14.18
N GLU A 95 13.73 3.06 -15.50
CA GLU A 95 12.65 3.48 -16.39
C GLU A 95 12.03 2.29 -17.11
N LEU A 96 10.73 2.42 -17.43
CA LEU A 96 10.06 1.46 -18.31
C LEU A 96 10.64 1.56 -19.72
N ARG A 97 10.90 0.41 -20.33
CA ARG A 97 11.15 0.32 -21.77
C ARG A 97 9.89 0.70 -22.54
N ASP A 98 10.09 1.12 -23.78
CA ASP A 98 9.05 1.53 -24.74
C ASP A 98 7.88 0.53 -24.82
N TYR A 99 8.15 -0.76 -24.98
CA TYR A 99 7.11 -1.79 -25.08
C TYR A 99 6.37 -2.02 -23.76
N GLN A 100 7.00 -1.76 -22.61
CA GLN A 100 6.35 -1.85 -21.30
C GLN A 100 5.39 -0.68 -21.11
N LEU A 101 5.81 0.53 -21.51
CA LEU A 101 4.95 1.72 -21.49
C LEU A 101 3.77 1.58 -22.46
N GLU A 102 3.99 1.02 -23.65
CA GLU A 102 2.91 0.74 -24.60
C GLU A 102 1.92 -0.29 -24.04
N GLY A 103 2.39 -1.32 -23.32
CA GLY A 103 1.54 -2.25 -22.59
C GLY A 103 0.66 -1.55 -21.53
N VAL A 104 1.22 -0.61 -20.77
CA VAL A 104 0.45 0.20 -19.80
C VAL A 104 -0.58 1.07 -20.50
N ASN A 105 -0.19 1.75 -21.59
CA ASN A 105 -1.09 2.56 -22.41
C ASN A 105 -2.25 1.72 -22.96
N TRP A 106 -1.99 0.50 -23.42
CA TRP A 106 -3.02 -0.41 -23.91
C TRP A 106 -4.04 -0.76 -22.82
N MET A 107 -3.58 -1.10 -21.60
CA MET A 107 -4.47 -1.38 -20.47
C MET A 107 -5.33 -0.17 -20.08
N LEU A 108 -4.72 1.02 -20.02
CA LEU A 108 -5.43 2.27 -19.72
C LEU A 108 -6.46 2.61 -20.80
N HIS A 109 -6.11 2.42 -22.07
CA HIS A 109 -7.02 2.63 -23.19
C HIS A 109 -8.22 1.66 -23.11
N ALA A 110 -7.97 0.36 -22.92
CA ALA A 110 -9.02 -0.65 -22.78
C ALA A 110 -9.98 -0.31 -21.62
N TRP A 111 -9.43 0.03 -20.45
CA TRP A 111 -10.22 0.44 -19.28
C TRP A 111 -11.05 1.70 -19.53
N SER A 112 -10.54 2.68 -20.27
CA SER A 112 -11.26 3.92 -20.59
C SER A 112 -12.45 3.73 -21.56
N LYS A 113 -12.39 2.68 -22.39
CA LYS A 113 -13.39 2.40 -23.44
C LYS A 113 -14.44 1.37 -23.02
N LEU A 114 -14.09 0.46 -22.12
CA LEU A 114 -15.01 -0.55 -21.60
C LEU A 114 -16.04 0.10 -20.66
N VAL A 115 -17.17 0.48 -21.26
CA VAL A 115 -18.45 0.62 -20.55
C VAL A 115 -19.06 -0.77 -20.55
N PHE A 116 -19.14 -1.41 -19.38
CA PHE A 116 -20.00 -2.59 -19.23
C PHE A 116 -21.42 -2.13 -19.56
N ARG A 117 -21.90 -2.45 -20.76
CA ARG A 117 -23.33 -2.40 -21.07
C ARG A 117 -23.93 -3.57 -20.30
N ASN A 118 -24.72 -3.26 -19.27
CA ASN A 118 -25.60 -4.24 -18.64
C ASN A 118 -26.63 -4.74 -19.66
#